data_AF-A0A7X2PH25-F1
#
_entry.id   AF-A0A7X2PH25-F1
#
_cell.length_a   1.000
_cell.length_b   1.000
_cell.length_c   1.000
_cell.angle_alpha   90.00
_cell.angle_beta   90.00
_cell.angle_gamma   90.00
#
_symmetry.space_group_name_H-M   'P 1'
#
loop_
_entity.id
_entity.type
_entity.pdbx_description
1 polymer ?
#
loop_
_entity_poly.entity_id
_entity_poly.type
_entity_poly.pdbx_seq_one_letter_code
_entity_poly.pdbx_strand_id
1 'polypeptide(L)'
;MRPLTLIPILCTLILSTRAAAEDWVRIGAPEKAGFEVLTTAGAHAGRETLVRFEQFRHALGWITGKADLRGDLPVRVILFRKSQDARGWPEGVTEARDRSAIVLVAGAQPSREILRSTARLLLETGLERMPQPLETALAALMSTLDVSGIRITIGRPVPPAERTREWTRLQMLATNPEYAGRIRILFSNIRKGVDEETSYRNAFEKSRTEIDRELDRYVAAGQFQTNPVSSRPMAEKDFPEKAVGAESIRLALADLLIEDKSRPFYEAAVAGKAFAAEANEGLGLLDLRSGRNADARTRFAAAIEGGVTGTRAYIEYARLETDREKAVAALEKAIKLNPKSAEAHFLLGGVEHLKTAAALDPRRADYWQALAEVQLHAGEFGSAAKAWRSAEQASTTDDQRKRMQAARLAIEAQRLDWEAAEKKRVAEEKEREIRKLKDEAISEIRALEAKANQGKSPGERGRDVVEWWDGPKVPASARGNLTQVDCIARQFRLVIETSDGKPVRLAVREPAKITIIGGGEQTLGCGRQKPRAVLVEYFPKPDAKLGTAGDVATIEFK
;
A
#
# COMPACT_ATOMS: atom_id res chain seq x y z
N MET A 1 101.92 36.86 11.27
CA MET A 1 100.77 37.20 10.41
C MET A 1 100.32 35.92 9.70
N ARG A 2 99.16 35.37 10.06
CA ARG A 2 98.52 34.20 9.41
C ARG A 2 97.22 34.69 8.75
N PRO A 3 96.93 34.39 7.48
CA PRO A 3 95.65 34.74 6.88
C PRO A 3 94.58 33.69 7.22
N LEU A 4 93.40 34.18 7.62
CA LEU A 4 92.18 33.42 7.88
C LEU A 4 91.60 32.86 6.57
N THR A 5 91.19 31.60 6.59
CA THR A 5 90.36 30.93 5.60
C THR A 5 88.87 31.29 5.79
N LEU A 6 88.22 31.78 4.73
CA LEU A 6 86.78 32.01 4.64
C LEU A 6 86.11 30.83 3.92
N ILE A 7 85.15 30.17 4.57
CA ILE A 7 84.27 29.14 4.00
C ILE A 7 82.92 29.81 3.69
N PRO A 8 82.37 29.73 2.46
CA PRO A 8 81.02 30.21 2.20
C PRO A 8 80.00 29.13 2.56
N ILE A 9 79.10 29.43 3.48
CA ILE A 9 77.93 28.61 3.81
C ILE A 9 76.86 28.89 2.75
N LEU A 10 76.59 27.89 1.93
CA LEU A 10 75.52 27.87 0.93
C LEU A 10 74.18 27.62 1.65
N CYS A 11 73.38 28.67 1.87
CA CYS A 11 72.01 28.54 2.38
C CYS A 11 71.06 28.10 1.25
N THR A 12 70.75 26.80 1.18
CA THR A 12 69.62 26.26 0.43
C THR A 12 68.30 26.66 1.08
N LEU A 13 67.64 27.67 0.52
CA LEU A 13 66.24 28.02 0.79
C LEU A 13 65.33 26.91 0.22
N ILE A 14 64.87 26.00 1.09
CA ILE A 14 63.76 25.10 0.76
C ILE A 14 62.47 25.95 0.80
N LEU A 15 62.04 26.44 -0.36
CA LEU A 15 60.69 26.97 -0.54
C LEU A 15 59.69 25.85 -0.28
N SER A 16 59.18 25.80 0.94
CA SER A 16 58.03 24.98 1.29
C SER A 16 56.80 25.65 0.66
N THR A 17 56.39 25.21 -0.53
CA THR A 17 55.08 25.56 -1.11
C THR A 17 54.00 24.90 -0.27
N ARG A 18 53.68 25.49 0.88
CA ARG A 18 52.45 25.22 1.59
C ARG A 18 51.34 25.79 0.71
N ALA A 19 50.77 24.97 -0.17
CA ALA A 19 49.49 25.29 -0.78
C ALA A 19 48.55 25.64 0.38
N ALA A 20 48.10 26.89 0.43
CA ALA A 20 47.18 27.34 1.47
C ALA A 20 46.00 26.38 1.45
N ALA A 21 45.84 25.58 2.51
CA ALA A 21 44.65 24.76 2.68
C ALA A 21 43.48 25.74 2.62
N GLU A 22 42.61 25.62 1.61
CA GLU A 22 41.45 26.48 1.53
C GLU A 22 40.63 26.27 2.81
N ASP A 23 40.34 27.35 3.54
CA ASP A 23 39.59 27.28 4.79
C ASP A 23 38.12 26.97 4.48
N TRP A 24 37.80 25.69 4.39
CA TRP A 24 36.43 25.21 4.21
C TRP A 24 35.64 25.36 5.50
N VAL A 25 34.47 25.97 5.38
CA VAL A 25 33.52 26.11 6.48
C VAL A 25 32.20 25.45 6.13
N ARG A 26 31.58 24.82 7.14
CA ARG A 26 30.22 24.30 7.09
C ARG A 26 29.29 25.24 7.82
N ILE A 27 28.22 25.64 7.15
CA ILE A 27 27.16 26.47 7.69
C ILE A 27 25.89 25.64 7.86
N GLY A 28 25.29 25.74 9.05
CA GLY A 28 24.06 25.04 9.40
C GLY A 28 24.28 23.65 9.98
N ALA A 29 23.19 23.04 10.43
CA ALA A 29 23.16 21.68 10.93
C ALA A 29 22.09 20.88 10.15
N PRO A 30 22.44 19.79 9.47
CA PRO A 30 21.50 19.03 8.64
C PRO A 30 20.34 18.44 9.46
N GLU A 31 20.51 18.26 10.77
CA GLU A 31 19.43 17.79 11.67
C GLU A 31 18.35 18.86 11.93
N LYS A 32 18.72 20.15 11.83
CA LYS A 32 17.86 21.29 12.15
C LYS A 32 17.28 21.98 10.91
N ALA A 33 18.02 21.98 9.81
CA ALA A 33 17.69 22.67 8.56
C ALA A 33 17.49 21.67 7.40
N GLY A 34 16.71 22.05 6.38
CA GLY A 34 16.55 21.23 5.17
C GLY A 34 17.82 21.21 4.31
N PHE A 35 18.66 22.24 4.46
CA PHE A 35 19.90 22.43 3.73
C PHE A 35 21.10 22.63 4.68
N GLU A 36 22.29 22.26 4.21
CA GLU A 36 23.57 22.71 4.76
C GLU A 36 24.46 23.27 3.65
N VAL A 37 25.42 24.12 4.00
CA VAL A 37 26.37 24.67 3.02
C VAL A 37 27.80 24.32 3.42
N LEU A 38 28.56 23.69 2.52
CA LEU A 38 30.02 23.59 2.59
C LEU A 38 30.61 24.62 1.64
N THR A 39 31.52 25.48 2.12
CA THR A 39 32.01 26.56 1.28
C THR A 39 33.45 26.97 1.51
N THR A 40 34.12 27.37 0.43
CA THR A 40 35.38 28.12 0.43
C THR A 40 35.18 29.63 0.34
N ALA A 41 33.95 30.11 0.15
CA ALA A 41 33.62 31.53 0.02
C ALA A 41 33.48 32.25 1.37
N GLY A 42 33.64 31.53 2.49
CA GLY A 42 33.51 32.05 3.84
C GLY A 42 32.08 32.05 4.36
N ALA A 43 31.93 32.31 5.67
CA ALA A 43 30.69 32.08 6.39
C ALA A 43 29.53 32.97 5.94
N HIS A 44 29.81 34.23 5.62
CA HIS A 44 28.79 35.19 5.19
C HIS A 44 28.09 34.73 3.90
N ALA A 45 28.86 34.40 2.85
CA ALA A 45 28.31 33.88 1.60
C ALA A 45 27.60 32.53 1.79
N GLY A 46 28.13 31.68 2.69
CA GLY A 46 27.48 30.43 3.07
C GLY A 46 26.11 30.64 3.72
N ARG A 47 25.98 31.58 4.67
CA ARG A 47 24.72 31.91 5.34
C ARG A 47 23.70 32.52 4.38
N GLU A 48 24.13 33.44 3.51
CA GLU A 48 23.25 34.02 2.49
C GLU A 48 22.67 32.92 1.57
N THR A 49 23.52 32.01 1.12
CA THR A 49 23.12 30.86 0.29
C THR A 49 22.14 29.96 1.03
N LEU A 50 22.42 29.65 2.30
CA LEU A 50 21.54 28.82 3.12
C LEU A 50 20.15 29.46 3.29
N VAL A 51 20.10 30.75 3.64
CA VAL A 51 18.86 31.53 3.77
C VAL A 51 18.06 31.50 2.46
N ARG A 52 18.74 31.64 1.31
CA ARG A 52 18.11 31.61 -0.01
C ARG A 52 17.35 30.30 -0.24
N PHE A 53 17.98 29.15 0.02
CA PHE A 53 17.35 27.84 -0.13
C PHE A 53 16.28 27.56 0.91
N GLU A 54 16.44 28.04 2.15
CA GLU A 54 15.39 27.92 3.18
C GLU A 54 14.15 28.77 2.85
N GLN A 55 14.32 29.97 2.28
CA GLN A 55 13.18 30.77 1.77
C GLN A 55 12.54 30.11 0.55
N PHE A 56 13.33 29.52 -0.36
CA PHE A 56 12.81 28.75 -1.48
C PHE A 56 11.93 27.59 -1.01
N ARG A 57 12.42 26.80 -0.05
CA ARG A 57 11.70 25.70 0.59
C ARG A 57 10.43 26.17 1.28
N HIS A 58 10.49 27.33 1.96
CA HIS A 58 9.33 27.96 2.58
C HIS A 58 8.26 28.35 1.56
N ALA A 59 8.65 29.02 0.47
CA ALA A 59 7.73 29.43 -0.59
C ALA A 59 7.05 28.22 -1.24
N LEU A 60 7.80 27.16 -1.53
CA LEU A 60 7.23 25.91 -2.05
C LEU A 60 6.22 25.28 -1.07
N GLY A 61 6.57 25.24 0.22
CA GLY A 61 5.69 24.72 1.27
C GLY A 61 4.41 25.55 1.44
N TRP A 62 4.50 26.87 1.28
CA TRP A 62 3.35 27.77 1.31
C TRP A 62 2.37 27.48 0.16
N ILE A 63 2.86 27.34 -1.06
CA ILE A 63 2.02 27.04 -2.25
C ILE A 63 1.37 25.66 -2.13
N THR A 64 2.13 24.66 -1.68
CA THR A 64 1.68 23.26 -1.61
C THR A 64 0.87 22.94 -0.36
N GLY A 65 0.76 23.88 0.59
CA GLY A 65 0.03 23.71 1.84
C GLY A 65 0.69 22.75 2.83
N LYS A 66 1.99 22.45 2.67
CA LYS A 66 2.77 21.66 3.64
C LYS A 66 4.02 22.45 4.03
N ALA A 67 3.99 23.01 5.23
CA ALA A 67 5.14 23.68 5.79
C ALA A 67 6.30 22.69 5.98
N ASP A 68 7.52 23.23 5.98
CA ASP A 68 8.73 22.50 6.28
C ASP A 68 8.96 21.23 5.45
N LEU A 69 8.77 21.30 4.13
CA LEU A 69 9.16 20.23 3.20
C LEU A 69 10.60 19.80 3.45
N ARG A 70 10.86 18.49 3.52
CA ARG A 70 12.19 17.92 3.74
C ARG A 70 12.46 16.80 2.73
N GLY A 71 13.73 16.68 2.36
CA GLY A 71 14.31 15.49 1.74
C GLY A 71 14.28 14.30 2.68
N ASP A 72 14.26 13.08 2.14
CA ASP A 72 14.59 11.87 2.91
C ASP A 72 16.04 11.91 3.39
N LEU A 73 16.89 12.57 2.59
CA LEU A 73 18.25 12.91 2.92
C LEU A 73 18.43 14.43 2.97
N PRO A 74 19.33 14.95 3.83
CA PRO A 74 19.65 16.38 3.86
C PRO A 74 20.23 16.82 2.51
N VAL A 75 20.06 18.09 2.14
CA VAL A 75 20.65 18.64 0.91
C VAL A 75 21.90 19.45 1.26
N ARG A 76 23.04 19.06 0.68
CA ARG A 76 24.31 19.77 0.83
C ARG A 76 24.58 20.67 -0.36
N VAL A 77 24.72 21.96 -0.11
CA VAL A 77 25.19 22.92 -1.11
C VAL A 77 26.70 23.05 -0.98
N ILE A 78 27.44 22.72 -2.03
CA ILE A 78 28.88 22.94 -2.14
C ILE A 78 29.08 24.26 -2.89
N LEU A 79 29.47 25.29 -2.15
CA LEU A 79 29.60 26.65 -2.65
C LEU A 79 31.07 27.02 -2.81
N PHE A 80 31.55 27.02 -4.04
CA PHE A 80 32.91 27.43 -4.38
C PHE A 80 33.05 28.95 -4.42
N ARG A 81 34.19 29.47 -3.96
CA ARG A 81 34.55 30.87 -4.12
C ARG A 81 34.80 31.24 -5.58
N LYS A 82 35.48 30.36 -6.33
CA LYS A 82 35.86 30.61 -7.72
C LYS A 82 35.09 29.68 -8.66
N SER A 83 34.72 30.22 -9.82
CA SER A 83 34.01 29.46 -10.85
C SER A 83 34.81 28.31 -11.46
N GLN A 84 36.15 28.38 -11.40
CA GLN A 84 37.05 27.33 -11.89
C GLN A 84 36.87 26.02 -11.12
N ASP A 85 36.68 26.11 -9.79
CA ASP A 85 36.55 24.94 -8.91
C ASP A 85 35.21 24.23 -9.09
N ALA A 86 34.20 24.97 -9.58
CA ALA A 86 32.88 24.44 -9.92
C ALA A 86 32.83 23.77 -11.31
N ARG A 87 33.89 23.84 -12.13
CA ARG A 87 33.89 23.28 -13.49
C ARG A 87 33.91 21.75 -13.47
N GLY A 88 33.06 21.16 -14.31
CA GLY A 88 32.98 19.71 -14.48
C GLY A 88 32.23 18.98 -13.36
N TRP A 89 31.55 19.72 -12.47
CA TRP A 89 30.53 19.15 -11.60
C TRP A 89 29.16 19.23 -12.28
N PRO A 90 28.22 18.34 -11.95
CA PRO A 90 26.88 18.35 -12.53
C PRO A 90 26.14 19.66 -12.26
N GLU A 91 25.31 20.09 -13.21
CA GLU A 91 24.31 21.13 -12.97
C GLU A 91 23.06 20.49 -12.32
N GLY A 92 22.45 21.21 -11.39
CA GLY A 92 21.25 20.76 -10.69
C GLY A 92 21.52 20.01 -9.39
N VAL A 93 20.49 19.33 -8.90
CA VAL A 93 20.57 18.43 -7.74
C VAL A 93 21.14 17.09 -8.20
N THR A 94 22.16 16.61 -7.51
CA THR A 94 22.79 15.31 -7.73
C THR A 94 22.56 14.40 -6.53
N GLU A 95 22.21 13.14 -6.77
CA GLU A 95 22.22 12.11 -5.75
C GLU A 95 23.67 11.73 -5.41
N ALA A 96 24.09 12.02 -4.18
CA ALA A 96 25.40 11.68 -3.66
C ALA A 96 25.33 10.37 -2.84
N ARG A 97 26.50 9.89 -2.36
CA ARG A 97 26.59 8.63 -1.59
C ARG A 97 25.64 8.60 -0.39
N ASP A 98 25.66 9.65 0.43
CA ASP A 98 24.94 9.71 1.71
C ASP A 98 23.88 10.82 1.79
N ARG A 99 23.73 11.62 0.72
CA ARG A 99 22.86 12.81 0.70
C ARG A 99 22.51 13.26 -0.72
N SER A 100 21.71 14.31 -0.85
CA SER A 100 21.61 15.06 -2.11
C SER A 100 22.57 16.26 -2.10
N ALA A 101 23.09 16.64 -3.25
CA ALA A 101 24.05 17.73 -3.36
C ALA A 101 23.74 18.72 -4.49
N ILE A 102 24.13 19.97 -4.29
CA ILE A 102 24.05 21.05 -5.27
C ILE A 102 25.40 21.74 -5.31
N VAL A 103 25.96 21.97 -6.50
CA VAL A 103 27.22 22.73 -6.66
C VAL A 103 26.91 24.15 -7.14
N LEU A 104 27.50 25.15 -6.48
CA LEU A 104 27.32 26.57 -6.77
C LEU A 104 28.62 27.36 -6.74
N VAL A 105 28.57 28.57 -7.30
CA VAL A 105 29.62 29.58 -7.22
C VAL A 105 29.10 30.79 -6.45
N ALA A 106 29.88 31.29 -5.50
CA ALA A 106 29.53 32.45 -4.70
C ALA A 106 29.31 33.71 -5.57
N GLY A 107 28.32 34.52 -5.18
CA GLY A 107 27.93 35.74 -5.91
C GLY A 107 27.07 35.51 -7.15
N ALA A 108 26.95 34.27 -7.64
CA ALA A 108 26.03 33.94 -8.72
C ALA A 108 24.62 33.63 -8.19
N GLN A 109 23.60 33.93 -8.99
CA GLN A 109 22.26 33.41 -8.75
C GLN A 109 22.19 31.93 -9.18
N PRO A 110 21.47 31.06 -8.45
CA PRO A 110 21.25 29.69 -8.88
C PRO A 110 20.58 29.67 -10.26
N SER A 111 21.01 28.77 -11.13
CA SER A 111 20.39 28.63 -12.44
C SER A 111 18.93 28.15 -12.30
N ARG A 112 18.14 28.36 -13.35
CA ARG A 112 16.77 27.84 -13.40
C ARG A 112 16.72 26.33 -13.23
N GLU A 113 17.71 25.60 -13.74
CA GLU A 113 17.76 24.14 -13.58
C GLU A 113 18.01 23.74 -12.13
N ILE A 114 18.92 24.43 -11.42
CA ILE A 114 19.13 24.17 -9.98
C ILE A 114 17.86 24.40 -9.18
N LEU A 115 17.14 25.50 -9.43
CA LEU A 115 15.88 25.76 -8.74
C LEU A 115 14.81 24.73 -9.11
N ARG A 116 14.72 24.37 -10.39
CA ARG A 116 13.76 23.36 -10.88
C ARG A 116 14.03 21.97 -10.28
N SER A 117 15.27 21.51 -10.29
CA SER A 117 15.66 20.21 -9.72
C SER A 117 15.51 20.20 -8.19
N THR A 118 15.75 21.33 -7.53
CA THR A 118 15.49 21.47 -6.08
C THR A 118 14.00 21.38 -5.77
N ALA A 119 13.14 22.04 -6.57
CA ALA A 119 11.69 21.88 -6.43
C ALA A 119 11.28 20.42 -6.64
N ARG A 120 11.76 19.76 -7.70
CA ARG A 120 11.46 18.35 -7.96
C ARG A 120 11.84 17.45 -6.78
N LEU A 121 13.07 17.57 -6.28
CA LEU A 121 13.52 16.80 -5.11
C LEU A 121 12.55 16.99 -3.93
N LEU A 122 12.22 18.24 -3.56
CA LEU A 122 11.36 18.53 -2.42
C LEU A 122 9.91 18.07 -2.62
N LEU A 123 9.41 18.06 -3.86
CA LEU A 123 8.10 17.52 -4.19
C LEU A 123 8.10 15.99 -4.10
N GLU A 124 9.15 15.34 -4.61
CA GLU A 124 9.31 13.89 -4.64
C GLU A 124 9.50 13.29 -3.26
N THR A 125 10.28 13.91 -2.38
CA THR A 125 10.50 13.37 -1.03
C THR A 125 9.50 13.91 -0.01
N GLY A 126 8.94 15.10 -0.27
CA GLY A 126 8.18 15.84 0.73
C GLY A 126 6.67 15.67 0.63
N LEU A 127 6.13 15.17 -0.48
CA LEU A 127 4.70 15.20 -0.77
C LEU A 127 4.19 13.90 -1.42
N GLU A 128 2.91 13.61 -1.18
CA GLU A 128 2.18 12.57 -1.91
C GLU A 128 2.16 12.90 -3.42
N ARG A 129 2.10 11.86 -4.26
CA ARG A 129 2.13 12.04 -5.72
C ARG A 129 0.93 12.83 -6.22
N MET A 130 1.22 13.85 -7.02
CA MET A 130 0.24 14.64 -7.76
C MET A 130 0.31 14.32 -9.25
N PRO A 131 -0.67 14.75 -10.06
CA PRO A 131 -0.60 14.60 -11.50
C PRO A 131 0.70 15.17 -12.07
N GLN A 132 1.37 14.41 -12.93
CA GLN A 132 2.68 14.78 -13.49
C GLN A 132 2.71 16.16 -14.19
N PRO A 133 1.66 16.58 -14.95
CA PRO A 133 1.62 17.92 -15.53
C PRO A 133 1.66 19.02 -14.46
N LEU A 134 0.99 18.81 -13.33
CA LEU A 134 0.93 19.76 -12.22
C LEU A 134 2.29 19.87 -11.50
N GLU A 135 2.93 18.74 -11.20
CA GLU A 135 4.27 18.74 -10.58
C GLU A 135 5.31 19.40 -11.51
N THR A 136 5.24 19.12 -12.81
CA THR A 136 6.12 19.73 -13.82
C THR A 136 5.90 21.24 -13.91
N ALA A 137 4.65 21.67 -13.94
CA ALA A 137 4.27 23.09 -13.96
C ALA A 137 4.72 23.81 -12.68
N LEU A 138 4.58 23.19 -11.52
CA LEU A 138 5.02 23.75 -10.24
C LEU A 138 6.54 23.88 -10.19
N ALA A 139 7.28 22.84 -10.59
CA ALA A 139 8.74 22.93 -10.67
C ALA A 139 9.20 24.03 -11.65
N ALA A 140 8.50 24.21 -12.77
CA ALA A 140 8.76 25.29 -13.71
C ALA A 140 8.44 26.68 -13.12
N LEU A 141 7.34 26.86 -12.40
CA LEU A 141 7.01 28.10 -11.69
C LEU A 141 8.06 28.45 -10.61
N MET A 142 8.54 27.44 -9.89
CA MET A 142 9.57 27.62 -8.86
C MET A 142 10.95 27.89 -9.46
N SER A 143 11.23 27.44 -10.69
CA SER A 143 12.50 27.69 -11.39
C SER A 143 12.81 29.18 -11.61
N THR A 144 11.81 30.04 -11.44
CA THR A 144 11.90 31.49 -11.62
C THR A 144 11.64 32.27 -10.33
N LEU A 145 11.59 31.58 -9.17
CA LEU A 145 11.45 32.23 -7.87
C LEU A 145 12.66 33.13 -7.61
N ASP A 146 12.40 34.39 -7.30
CA ASP A 146 13.44 35.35 -6.92
C ASP A 146 13.49 35.50 -5.41
N VAL A 147 14.67 35.29 -4.83
CA VAL A 147 14.89 35.35 -3.38
C VAL A 147 16.08 36.25 -3.10
N SER A 148 15.80 37.39 -2.48
CA SER A 148 16.80 38.37 -2.04
C SER A 148 16.56 38.72 -0.57
N GLY A 149 17.28 38.04 0.33
CA GLY A 149 17.09 38.16 1.77
C GLY A 149 15.67 37.78 2.20
N ILE A 150 14.91 38.77 2.65
CA ILE A 150 13.49 38.60 3.06
C ILE A 150 12.50 38.87 1.93
N ARG A 151 12.95 39.33 0.75
CA ARG A 151 12.05 39.59 -0.38
C ARG A 151 11.98 38.33 -1.24
N ILE A 152 10.80 37.74 -1.28
CA ILE A 152 10.50 36.58 -2.13
C ILE A 152 9.47 37.01 -3.17
N THR A 153 9.77 36.80 -4.44
CA THR A 153 8.85 37.13 -5.55
C THR A 153 8.62 35.89 -6.40
N ILE A 154 7.35 35.53 -6.59
CA ILE A 154 6.93 34.44 -7.48
C ILE A 154 6.25 34.99 -8.74
N GLY A 155 6.23 34.18 -9.80
CA GLY A 155 5.40 34.44 -10.98
C GLY A 155 6.13 35.02 -12.18
N ARG A 156 7.46 35.24 -12.09
CA ARG A 156 8.28 35.60 -13.25
C ARG A 156 8.09 34.55 -14.35
N PRO A 157 7.85 34.94 -15.61
CA PRO A 157 7.49 33.99 -16.63
C PRO A 157 8.70 33.13 -17.05
N VAL A 158 8.45 31.85 -17.29
CA VAL A 158 9.42 30.96 -17.96
C VAL A 158 9.53 31.31 -19.45
N PRO A 159 10.55 30.83 -20.19
CA PRO A 159 10.64 30.99 -21.63
C PRO A 159 9.36 30.50 -22.33
N PRO A 160 8.92 31.13 -23.43
CA PRO A 160 7.66 30.78 -24.11
C PRO A 160 7.50 29.28 -24.41
N ALA A 161 8.58 28.59 -24.79
CA ALA A 161 8.58 27.16 -25.09
C ALA A 161 8.18 26.26 -23.90
N GLU A 162 8.33 26.74 -22.67
CA GLU A 162 7.99 25.99 -21.45
C GLU A 162 6.61 26.36 -20.88
N ARG A 163 5.89 27.32 -21.49
CA ARG A 163 4.61 27.83 -20.98
C ARG A 163 3.46 26.90 -21.37
N THR A 164 3.43 25.72 -20.75
CA THR A 164 2.29 24.80 -20.88
C THR A 164 1.03 25.42 -20.31
N ARG A 165 -0.15 24.94 -20.74
CA ARG A 165 -1.44 25.42 -20.20
C ARG A 165 -1.52 25.23 -18.67
N GLU A 166 -0.97 24.12 -18.16
CA GLU A 166 -0.89 23.85 -16.72
C GLU A 166 0.02 24.85 -16.00
N TRP A 167 1.18 25.18 -16.58
CA TRP A 167 2.07 26.20 -16.05
C TRP A 167 1.39 27.58 -16.03
N THR A 168 0.75 27.98 -17.12
CA THR A 168 0.09 29.30 -17.19
C THR A 168 -1.03 29.40 -16.16
N ARG A 169 -1.75 28.30 -15.94
CA ARG A 169 -2.77 28.22 -14.89
C ARG A 169 -2.17 28.38 -13.51
N LEU A 170 -1.12 27.63 -13.17
CA LEU A 170 -0.45 27.78 -11.88
C LEU A 170 0.13 29.18 -11.70
N GLN A 171 0.72 29.75 -12.74
CA GLN A 171 1.25 31.10 -12.69
C GLN A 171 0.12 32.12 -12.42
N MET A 172 -1.04 32.01 -13.09
CA MET A 172 -2.22 32.85 -12.82
C MET A 172 -2.72 32.68 -11.38
N LEU A 173 -2.91 31.43 -10.93
CA LEU A 173 -3.43 31.12 -9.59
C LEU A 173 -2.47 31.57 -8.48
N ALA A 174 -1.15 31.50 -8.70
CA ALA A 174 -0.15 31.89 -7.72
C ALA A 174 0.08 33.41 -7.65
N THR A 175 -0.31 34.15 -8.69
CA THR A 175 -0.01 35.59 -8.81
C THR A 175 -1.23 36.49 -8.65
N ASN A 176 -2.43 35.99 -8.94
CA ASN A 176 -3.66 36.73 -8.73
C ASN A 176 -4.06 36.71 -7.23
N PRO A 177 -4.23 37.87 -6.58
CA PRO A 177 -4.64 37.97 -5.17
C PRO A 177 -5.94 37.21 -4.82
N GLU A 178 -6.87 37.06 -5.77
CA GLU A 178 -8.13 36.31 -5.57
C GLU A 178 -7.88 34.81 -5.28
N TYR A 179 -6.78 34.26 -5.81
CA TYR A 179 -6.46 32.84 -5.80
C TYR A 179 -5.26 32.48 -4.93
N ALA A 180 -4.24 33.35 -4.89
CA ALA A 180 -2.94 33.03 -4.33
C ALA A 180 -3.01 32.53 -2.88
N GLY A 181 -3.86 33.14 -2.03
CA GLY A 181 -4.03 32.72 -0.63
C GLY A 181 -4.75 31.35 -0.45
N ARG A 182 -5.47 30.89 -1.47
CA ARG A 182 -6.28 29.66 -1.46
C ARG A 182 -5.68 28.54 -2.30
N ILE A 183 -4.64 28.78 -3.10
CA ILE A 183 -4.00 27.76 -3.94
C ILE A 183 -3.53 26.53 -3.13
N ARG A 184 -3.10 26.72 -1.88
CA ARG A 184 -2.75 25.64 -0.95
C ARG A 184 -3.87 24.64 -0.68
N ILE A 185 -5.13 25.06 -0.77
CA ILE A 185 -6.30 24.20 -0.60
C ILE A 185 -6.42 23.26 -1.79
N LEU A 186 -6.24 23.78 -3.01
CA LEU A 186 -6.21 22.98 -4.24
C LEU A 186 -5.15 21.88 -4.14
N PHE A 187 -3.91 22.26 -3.81
CA PHE A 187 -2.80 21.30 -3.64
C PHE A 187 -3.08 20.26 -2.56
N SER A 188 -3.62 20.67 -1.40
CA SER A 188 -3.98 19.75 -0.32
C SER A 188 -5.02 18.70 -0.75
N ASN A 189 -6.03 19.10 -1.52
CA ASN A 189 -7.07 18.20 -2.01
C ASN A 189 -6.54 17.21 -3.06
N ILE A 190 -5.78 17.70 -4.04
CA ILE A 190 -5.19 16.86 -5.09
C ILE A 190 -4.25 15.81 -4.49
N ARG A 191 -3.42 16.19 -3.51
CA ARG A 191 -2.52 15.27 -2.81
C ARG A 191 -3.26 14.17 -2.03
N LYS A 192 -4.47 14.45 -1.56
CA LYS A 192 -5.35 13.47 -0.89
C LYS A 192 -6.15 12.61 -1.87
N GLY A 193 -5.95 12.78 -3.18
CA GLY A 193 -6.67 12.04 -4.22
C GLY A 193 -8.14 12.46 -4.36
N VAL A 194 -8.48 13.70 -3.99
CA VAL A 194 -9.78 14.29 -4.33
C VAL A 194 -9.82 14.58 -5.82
N ASP A 195 -10.97 14.35 -6.47
CA ASP A 195 -11.13 14.62 -7.90
C ASP A 195 -10.88 16.09 -8.23
N GLU A 196 -10.48 16.37 -9.48
CA GLU A 196 -10.05 17.70 -9.89
C GLU A 196 -11.18 18.74 -9.76
N GLU A 197 -12.38 18.46 -10.26
CA GLU A 197 -13.53 19.38 -10.19
C GLU A 197 -13.88 19.76 -8.75
N THR A 198 -13.99 18.78 -7.85
CA THR A 198 -14.23 19.02 -6.43
C THR A 198 -13.07 19.81 -5.81
N SER A 199 -11.83 19.51 -6.19
CA SER A 199 -10.66 20.23 -5.70
C SER A 199 -10.68 21.72 -6.07
N TYR A 200 -11.09 22.05 -7.30
CA TYR A 200 -11.25 23.45 -7.75
C TYR A 200 -12.41 24.15 -7.04
N ARG A 201 -13.59 23.51 -6.93
CA ARG A 201 -14.72 24.09 -6.20
C ARG A 201 -14.39 24.37 -4.73
N ASN A 202 -13.74 23.41 -4.06
CA ASN A 202 -13.35 23.56 -2.66
C ASN A 202 -12.33 24.70 -2.45
N ALA A 203 -11.43 24.94 -3.42
CA ALA A 203 -10.39 25.94 -3.29
C ALA A 203 -10.85 27.35 -3.68
N PHE A 204 -11.68 27.47 -4.72
CA PHE A 204 -11.97 28.75 -5.37
C PHE A 204 -13.45 29.07 -5.52
N GLU A 205 -14.34 28.17 -5.09
CA GLU A 205 -15.80 28.30 -5.28
C GLU A 205 -16.20 28.40 -6.76
N LYS A 206 -15.33 27.92 -7.65
CA LYS A 206 -15.49 27.92 -9.11
C LYS A 206 -15.20 26.53 -9.67
N SER A 207 -15.87 26.18 -10.77
CA SER A 207 -15.58 24.98 -11.55
C SER A 207 -14.26 25.11 -12.32
N ARG A 208 -13.69 23.97 -12.73
CA ARG A 208 -12.53 23.89 -13.63
C ARG A 208 -12.73 24.73 -14.90
N THR A 209 -13.92 24.63 -15.50
CA THR A 209 -14.29 25.31 -16.74
C THR A 209 -14.33 26.83 -16.58
N GLU A 210 -14.84 27.35 -15.46
CA GLU A 210 -14.84 28.79 -15.18
C GLU A 210 -13.40 29.32 -15.04
N ILE A 211 -12.55 28.61 -14.32
CA ILE A 211 -11.13 28.93 -14.18
C ILE A 211 -10.42 28.89 -15.55
N ASP A 212 -10.75 27.93 -16.42
CA ASP A 212 -10.14 27.84 -17.75
C ASP A 212 -10.58 29.00 -18.67
N ARG A 213 -11.81 29.52 -18.55
CA ARG A 213 -12.23 30.74 -19.27
C ARG A 213 -11.49 31.99 -18.80
N GLU A 214 -11.21 32.08 -17.50
CA GLU A 214 -10.35 33.13 -16.95
C GLU A 214 -8.91 32.99 -17.43
N LEU A 215 -8.41 31.77 -17.49
CA LEU A 215 -7.09 31.46 -18.02
C LEU A 215 -6.94 31.89 -19.48
N ASP A 216 -7.94 31.64 -20.32
CA ASP A 216 -7.89 32.05 -21.74
C ASP A 216 -7.78 33.58 -21.89
N ARG A 217 -8.53 34.33 -21.06
CA ARG A 217 -8.41 35.80 -20.99
C ARG A 217 -7.02 36.23 -20.50
N TYR A 218 -6.50 35.55 -19.50
CA TYR A 218 -5.17 35.82 -18.95
C TYR A 218 -4.05 35.58 -19.98
N VAL A 219 -4.14 34.47 -20.74
CA VAL A 219 -3.22 34.15 -21.84
C VAL A 219 -3.32 35.21 -22.93
N ALA A 220 -4.53 35.60 -23.34
CA ALA A 220 -4.74 36.61 -24.37
C ALA A 220 -4.19 37.99 -23.99
N ALA A 221 -4.23 38.35 -22.70
CA ALA A 221 -3.64 39.59 -22.21
C ALA A 221 -2.10 39.59 -22.28
N GLY A 222 -1.46 38.41 -22.20
CA GLY A 222 -0.01 38.24 -22.31
C GLY A 222 0.81 38.89 -21.18
N GLN A 223 0.16 39.39 -20.13
CA GLN A 223 0.79 40.10 -19.01
C GLN A 223 0.96 39.16 -17.82
N PHE A 224 2.13 38.53 -17.72
CA PHE A 224 2.46 37.65 -16.61
C PHE A 224 2.84 38.47 -15.37
N GLN A 225 1.94 38.52 -14.39
CA GLN A 225 2.13 39.26 -13.15
C GLN A 225 3.11 38.55 -12.20
N THR A 226 3.60 39.27 -11.19
CA THR A 226 4.36 38.70 -10.08
C THR A 226 3.68 39.01 -8.76
N ASN A 227 3.88 38.14 -7.77
CA ASN A 227 3.30 38.30 -6.44
C ASN A 227 4.38 38.14 -5.36
N PRO A 228 4.43 39.02 -4.34
CA PRO A 228 5.27 38.80 -3.18
C PRO A 228 4.77 37.61 -2.35
N VAL A 229 5.71 36.81 -1.84
CA VAL A 229 5.42 35.72 -0.89
C VAL A 229 5.98 36.12 0.48
N SER A 230 5.22 35.84 1.54
CA SER A 230 5.69 36.08 2.91
C SER A 230 6.97 35.30 3.18
N SER A 231 7.98 35.98 3.73
CA SER A 231 9.24 35.35 4.12
C SER A 231 9.15 34.70 5.48
N ARG A 232 9.95 33.66 5.71
CA ARG A 232 10.21 33.12 7.05
C ARG A 232 11.29 33.93 7.76
N PRO A 233 11.06 34.40 9.00
CA PRO A 233 12.11 34.98 9.83
C PRO A 233 13.21 33.95 10.12
N MET A 234 14.47 34.33 9.94
CA MET A 234 15.65 33.49 10.20
C MET A 234 16.76 34.34 10.81
N ALA A 235 17.42 33.84 11.85
CA ALA A 235 18.52 34.53 12.51
C ALA A 235 19.85 33.85 12.20
N GLU A 236 20.94 34.62 12.18
CA GLU A 236 22.29 34.09 11.94
C GLU A 236 22.68 32.98 12.93
N LYS A 237 22.26 33.11 14.19
CA LYS A 237 22.48 32.09 15.24
C LYS A 237 21.84 30.74 14.93
N ASP A 238 20.85 30.69 14.04
CA ASP A 238 20.20 29.44 13.62
C ASP A 238 21.13 28.62 12.71
N PHE A 239 22.18 29.26 12.17
CA PHE A 239 23.12 28.70 11.19
C PHE A 239 24.56 28.78 11.69
N PRO A 240 24.93 27.91 12.66
CA PRO A 240 26.27 27.90 13.22
C PRO A 240 27.30 27.55 12.15
N GLU A 241 28.50 28.10 12.32
CA GLU A 241 29.66 27.83 11.48
C GLU A 241 30.57 26.82 12.15
N LYS A 242 31.13 25.91 11.35
CA LYS A 242 32.11 24.93 11.79
C LYS A 242 33.19 24.74 10.74
N ALA A 243 34.46 24.86 11.12
CA ALA A 243 35.57 24.49 10.25
C ALA A 243 35.52 23.00 9.89
N VAL A 244 35.90 22.66 8.65
CA VAL A 244 35.91 21.28 8.16
C VAL A 244 37.31 20.88 7.75
N GLY A 245 37.75 19.68 8.15
CA GLY A 245 39.07 19.16 7.80
C GLY A 245 39.17 18.79 6.32
N ALA A 246 40.38 18.89 5.76
CA ALA A 246 40.64 18.66 4.34
C ALA A 246 40.19 17.28 3.84
N GLU A 247 40.41 16.21 4.60
CA GLU A 247 39.99 14.86 4.22
C GLU A 247 38.47 14.71 4.15
N SER A 248 37.73 15.31 5.09
CA SER A 248 36.26 15.31 5.06
C SER A 248 35.71 16.08 3.86
N ILE A 249 36.40 17.13 3.41
CA ILE A 249 36.04 17.85 2.19
C ILE A 249 36.31 17.02 0.94
N ARG A 250 37.45 16.34 0.86
CA ARG A 250 37.74 15.44 -0.26
C ARG A 250 36.70 14.33 -0.35
N LEU A 251 36.31 13.74 0.79
CA LEU A 251 35.20 12.79 0.85
C LEU A 251 33.89 13.42 0.38
N ALA A 252 33.54 14.62 0.86
CA ALA A 252 32.32 15.31 0.45
C ALA A 252 32.24 15.60 -1.07
N LEU A 253 33.38 15.87 -1.70
CA LEU A 253 33.48 16.04 -3.16
C LEU A 253 33.43 14.70 -3.91
N ALA A 254 34.11 13.67 -3.39
CA ALA A 254 34.05 12.32 -3.95
C ALA A 254 32.64 11.71 -3.84
N ASP A 255 31.89 12.05 -2.79
CA ASP A 255 30.51 11.61 -2.58
C ASP A 255 29.53 12.08 -3.66
N LEU A 256 29.92 12.99 -4.55
CA LEU A 256 29.16 13.31 -5.77
C LEU A 256 29.16 12.18 -6.82
N LEU A 257 29.89 11.09 -6.58
CA LEU A 257 29.90 9.87 -7.39
C LEU A 257 30.18 10.13 -8.89
N ILE A 258 31.15 11.00 -9.17
CA ILE A 258 31.63 11.27 -10.53
C ILE A 258 32.85 10.38 -10.77
N GLU A 259 32.70 9.31 -11.56
CA GLU A 259 33.68 8.23 -11.73
C GLU A 259 35.15 8.70 -11.71
N ASP A 260 35.55 9.55 -12.66
CA ASP A 260 36.93 10.02 -12.84
C ASP A 260 37.46 10.87 -11.68
N LYS A 261 36.57 11.50 -10.90
CA LYS A 261 36.93 12.35 -9.76
C LYS A 261 36.86 11.60 -8.43
N SER A 262 35.88 10.70 -8.30
CA SER A 262 35.52 10.03 -7.06
C SER A 262 36.32 8.76 -6.83
N ARG A 263 36.49 7.91 -7.85
CA ARG A 263 37.17 6.61 -7.71
C ARG A 263 38.60 6.74 -7.20
N PRO A 264 39.47 7.62 -7.75
CA PRO A 264 40.85 7.73 -7.27
C PRO A 264 40.93 8.13 -5.80
N PHE A 265 40.03 9.01 -5.35
CA PHE A 265 39.95 9.38 -3.94
C PHE A 265 39.55 8.18 -3.08
N TYR A 266 38.49 7.46 -3.45
CA TYR A 266 38.03 6.32 -2.67
C TYR A 266 39.08 5.20 -2.61
N GLU A 267 39.77 4.89 -3.70
CA GLU A 267 40.84 3.89 -3.71
C GLU A 267 41.99 4.30 -2.77
N ALA A 268 42.39 5.57 -2.80
CA ALA A 268 43.38 6.11 -1.87
C ALA A 268 42.91 6.08 -0.41
N ALA A 269 41.63 6.40 -0.15
CA ALA A 269 41.01 6.36 1.18
C ALA A 269 40.98 4.94 1.75
N VAL A 270 40.62 3.94 0.93
CA VAL A 270 40.69 2.52 1.30
C VAL A 270 42.12 2.09 1.60
N ALA A 271 43.09 2.42 0.72
CA ALA A 271 44.49 2.06 0.91
C ALA A 271 45.11 2.73 2.16
N GLY A 272 44.76 3.99 2.41
CA GLY A 272 45.21 4.77 3.57
C GLY A 272 44.43 4.48 4.86
N LYS A 273 43.39 3.65 4.81
CA LYS A 273 42.48 3.31 5.91
C LYS A 273 41.70 4.48 6.53
N ALA A 274 41.77 5.68 5.94
CA ALA A 274 41.01 6.85 6.36
C ALA A 274 39.68 6.87 5.60
N PHE A 275 38.54 6.88 6.30
CA PHE A 275 37.21 6.77 5.69
C PHE A 275 37.04 5.51 4.81
N ALA A 276 37.74 4.42 5.14
CA ALA A 276 37.74 3.22 4.31
C ALA A 276 36.35 2.57 4.18
N ALA A 277 35.50 2.68 5.20
CA ALA A 277 34.14 2.15 5.16
C ALA A 277 33.27 2.94 4.16
N GLU A 278 33.27 4.28 4.27
CA GLU A 278 32.57 5.19 3.36
C GLU A 278 33.11 5.10 1.93
N ALA A 279 34.43 4.95 1.78
CA ALA A 279 35.08 4.82 0.50
C ALA A 279 34.74 3.49 -0.19
N ASN A 280 34.67 2.38 0.55
CA ASN A 280 34.17 1.12 0.01
C ASN A 280 32.69 1.22 -0.38
N GLU A 281 31.85 1.89 0.40
CA GLU A 281 30.45 2.15 -0.01
C GLU A 281 30.40 2.96 -1.32
N GLY A 282 31.18 4.04 -1.43
CA GLY A 282 31.28 4.86 -2.62
C GLY A 282 31.74 4.06 -3.86
N LEU A 283 32.79 3.24 -3.72
CA LEU A 283 33.25 2.34 -4.79
C LEU A 283 32.18 1.32 -5.17
N GLY A 284 31.47 0.76 -4.19
CA GLY A 284 30.36 -0.16 -4.44
C GLY A 284 29.25 0.46 -5.28
N LEU A 285 28.90 1.73 -5.01
CA LEU A 285 27.91 2.47 -5.81
C LEU A 285 28.39 2.74 -7.24
N LEU A 286 29.68 3.08 -7.42
CA LEU A 286 30.27 3.27 -8.75
C LEU A 286 30.33 1.96 -9.56
N ASP A 287 30.69 0.87 -8.89
CA ASP A 287 30.73 -0.48 -9.49
C ASP A 287 29.33 -0.95 -9.87
N LEU A 288 28.33 -0.70 -9.01
CA LEU A 288 26.91 -0.99 -9.29
C LEU A 288 26.40 -0.21 -10.50
N ARG A 289 26.69 1.10 -10.60
CA ARG A 289 26.33 1.93 -11.77
C ARG A 289 26.96 1.41 -13.07
N SER A 290 28.12 0.79 -12.97
CA SER A 290 28.84 0.19 -14.10
C SER A 290 28.41 -1.25 -14.41
N GLY A 291 27.40 -1.79 -13.70
CA GLY A 291 26.93 -3.17 -13.85
C GLY A 291 27.86 -4.23 -13.27
N ARG A 292 28.91 -3.85 -12.52
CA ARG A 292 29.85 -4.76 -11.87
C ARG A 292 29.32 -5.23 -10.53
N ASN A 293 28.24 -6.00 -10.57
CA ASN A 293 27.48 -6.41 -9.37
C ASN A 293 28.29 -7.24 -8.37
N ALA A 294 29.20 -8.11 -8.84
CA ALA A 294 30.05 -8.92 -7.97
C ALA A 294 31.07 -8.07 -7.20
N ASP A 295 31.68 -7.10 -7.88
CA ASP A 295 32.62 -6.15 -7.27
C ASP A 295 31.86 -5.25 -6.28
N ALA A 296 30.70 -4.72 -6.68
CA ALA A 296 29.84 -3.92 -5.82
C ALA A 296 29.46 -4.65 -4.53
N ARG A 297 29.05 -5.93 -4.62
CA ARG A 297 28.74 -6.76 -3.44
C ARG A 297 29.93 -6.87 -2.50
N THR A 298 31.12 -7.13 -3.05
CA THR A 298 32.37 -7.22 -2.28
C THR A 298 32.70 -5.90 -1.59
N ARG A 299 32.52 -4.78 -2.31
CA ARG A 299 32.74 -3.43 -1.77
C ARG A 299 31.75 -3.11 -0.64
N PHE A 300 30.47 -3.40 -0.80
CA PHE A 300 29.49 -3.18 0.26
C PHE A 300 29.75 -4.07 1.47
N ALA A 301 30.15 -5.33 1.29
CA ALA A 301 30.55 -6.20 2.39
C ALA A 301 31.72 -5.58 3.19
N ALA A 302 32.77 -5.12 2.51
CA ALA A 302 33.90 -4.45 3.14
C ALA A 302 33.51 -3.14 3.85
N ALA A 303 32.56 -2.38 3.29
CA ALA A 303 32.01 -1.19 3.95
C ALA A 303 31.27 -1.53 5.25
N ILE A 304 30.47 -2.59 5.23
CA ILE A 304 29.72 -3.11 6.39
C ILE A 304 30.67 -3.61 7.47
N GLU A 305 31.69 -4.39 7.11
CA GLU A 305 32.74 -4.85 8.03
C GLU A 305 33.53 -3.68 8.63
N GLY A 306 33.76 -2.63 7.84
CA GLY A 306 34.38 -1.38 8.28
C GLY A 306 33.49 -0.50 9.17
N GLY A 307 32.24 -0.90 9.42
CA GLY A 307 31.31 -0.16 10.29
C GLY A 307 30.66 1.05 9.64
N VAL A 308 30.44 1.04 8.32
CA VAL A 308 29.70 2.10 7.63
C VAL A 308 28.34 2.31 8.28
N THR A 309 27.94 3.57 8.45
CA THR A 309 26.66 3.93 9.10
C THR A 309 25.56 4.24 8.09
N GLY A 310 25.91 4.39 6.82
CA GLY A 310 24.98 4.59 5.71
C GLY A 310 24.08 3.36 5.52
N THR A 311 22.77 3.58 5.57
CA THR A 311 21.77 2.50 5.36
C THR A 311 21.85 1.91 3.96
N ARG A 312 22.27 2.71 2.97
CA ARG A 312 22.32 2.31 1.56
C ARG A 312 23.26 1.13 1.32
N ALA A 313 24.47 1.12 1.89
CA ALA A 313 25.40 -0.01 1.78
C ALA A 313 24.75 -1.36 2.18
N TYR A 314 23.97 -1.38 3.26
CA TYR A 314 23.28 -2.59 3.72
C TYR A 314 22.16 -3.02 2.78
N ILE A 315 21.39 -2.08 2.26
CA ILE A 315 20.30 -2.36 1.30
C ILE A 315 20.85 -2.90 -0.01
N GLU A 316 21.87 -2.25 -0.58
CA GLU A 316 22.45 -2.68 -1.85
C GLU A 316 23.21 -4.00 -1.69
N TYR A 317 23.89 -4.22 -0.55
CA TYR A 317 24.45 -5.53 -0.21
C TYR A 317 23.36 -6.61 -0.20
N ALA A 318 22.25 -6.38 0.51
CA ALA A 318 21.16 -7.36 0.60
C ALA A 318 20.53 -7.71 -0.75
N ARG A 319 20.45 -6.75 -1.69
CA ARG A 319 19.96 -6.98 -3.06
C ARG A 319 20.89 -7.86 -3.89
N LEU A 320 22.19 -7.73 -3.67
CA LEU A 320 23.22 -8.45 -4.42
C LEU A 320 23.60 -9.78 -3.76
N GLU A 321 23.24 -9.97 -2.50
CA GLU A 321 23.51 -11.17 -1.73
C GLU A 321 22.56 -12.31 -2.14
N THR A 322 23.15 -13.47 -2.39
CA THR A 322 22.45 -14.70 -2.78
C THR A 322 21.97 -15.50 -1.57
N ASP A 323 22.66 -15.35 -0.43
CA ASP A 323 22.28 -15.95 0.83
C ASP A 323 21.15 -15.14 1.49
N ARG A 324 19.95 -15.72 1.56
CA ARG A 324 18.76 -15.06 2.10
C ARG A 324 18.93 -14.64 3.56
N GLU A 325 19.62 -15.44 4.38
CA GLU A 325 19.79 -15.13 5.81
C GLU A 325 20.69 -13.92 5.98
N LYS A 326 21.79 -13.84 5.21
CA LYS A 326 22.68 -12.66 5.20
C LYS A 326 21.99 -11.41 4.67
N ALA A 327 21.18 -11.54 3.62
CA ALA A 327 20.41 -10.42 3.08
C ALA A 327 19.43 -9.88 4.13
N VAL A 328 18.67 -10.76 4.80
CA VAL A 328 17.75 -10.38 5.87
C VAL A 328 18.48 -9.71 7.04
N ALA A 329 19.60 -10.29 7.51
CA ALA A 329 20.39 -9.71 8.59
C ALA A 329 20.93 -8.30 8.24
N ALA A 330 21.32 -8.07 6.98
CA ALA A 330 21.74 -6.76 6.51
C ALA A 330 20.56 -5.76 6.50
N LEU A 331 19.37 -6.17 6.07
CA LEU A 331 18.17 -5.31 6.09
C LEU A 331 17.70 -4.99 7.51
N GLU A 332 17.77 -5.93 8.45
CA GLU A 332 17.48 -5.68 9.86
C GLU A 332 18.47 -4.68 10.46
N LYS A 333 19.75 -4.80 10.09
CA LYS A 333 20.78 -3.82 10.49
C LYS A 333 20.53 -2.45 9.87
N ALA A 334 20.10 -2.38 8.61
CA ALA A 334 19.69 -1.15 7.94
C ALA A 334 18.56 -0.44 8.70
N ILE A 335 17.52 -1.18 9.12
CA ILE A 335 16.41 -0.64 9.93
C ILE A 335 16.89 -0.20 11.32
N LYS A 336 17.83 -0.93 11.94
CA LYS A 336 18.41 -0.53 13.22
C LYS A 336 19.17 0.80 13.13
N LEU A 337 19.85 1.05 12.01
CA LEU A 337 20.56 2.31 11.75
C LEU A 337 19.59 3.45 11.39
N ASN A 338 18.59 3.15 10.57
CA ASN A 338 17.55 4.09 10.19
C ASN A 338 16.17 3.41 10.16
N PRO A 339 15.39 3.53 11.26
CA PRO A 339 14.04 2.98 11.32
C PRO A 339 13.04 3.58 10.31
N LYS A 340 13.43 4.66 9.63
CA LYS A 340 12.64 5.32 8.58
C LYS A 340 13.06 4.92 7.17
N SER A 341 13.85 3.86 7.02
CA SER A 341 14.19 3.31 5.71
C SER A 341 13.01 2.54 5.11
N ALA A 342 12.19 3.22 4.29
CA ALA A 342 11.05 2.61 3.61
C ALA A 342 11.48 1.39 2.77
N GLU A 343 12.60 1.50 2.08
CA GLU A 343 13.12 0.47 1.20
C GLU A 343 13.60 -0.78 1.95
N ALA A 344 14.23 -0.63 3.11
CA ALA A 344 14.62 -1.79 3.92
C ALA A 344 13.40 -2.54 4.44
N HIS A 345 12.37 -1.82 4.89
CA HIS A 345 11.08 -2.40 5.27
C HIS A 345 10.41 -3.12 4.10
N PHE A 346 10.40 -2.51 2.92
CA PHE A 346 9.82 -3.13 1.72
C PHE A 346 10.50 -4.45 1.37
N LEU A 347 11.84 -4.49 1.38
CA LEU A 347 12.61 -5.69 1.04
C LEU A 347 12.47 -6.83 2.06
N LEU A 348 12.26 -6.52 3.35
CA LEU A 348 11.93 -7.55 4.35
C LEU A 348 10.55 -8.17 4.10
N GLY A 349 9.60 -7.38 3.61
CA GLY A 349 8.25 -7.84 3.27
C GLY A 349 7.40 -8.25 4.49
N GLY A 350 6.25 -8.85 4.21
CA GLY A 350 5.23 -9.14 5.22
C GLY A 350 4.39 -7.91 5.58
N VAL A 351 3.19 -8.15 6.12
CA VAL A 351 2.15 -7.10 6.27
C VAL A 351 2.65 -5.88 7.05
N GLU A 352 3.31 -6.07 8.19
CA GLU A 352 3.71 -4.96 9.06
C GLU A 352 4.87 -4.13 8.48
N HIS A 353 5.87 -4.76 7.88
CA HIS A 353 6.94 -4.02 7.21
C HIS A 353 6.44 -3.34 5.94
N LEU A 354 5.57 -3.98 5.15
CA LEU A 354 4.99 -3.34 3.96
C LEU A 354 4.08 -2.16 4.31
N LYS A 355 3.29 -2.24 5.40
CA LYS A 355 2.56 -1.08 5.95
C LYS A 355 3.51 0.07 6.29
N THR A 356 4.62 -0.25 6.96
CA THR A 356 5.63 0.74 7.36
C THR A 356 6.31 1.36 6.13
N ALA A 357 6.72 0.55 5.16
CA ALA A 357 7.33 0.99 3.91
C ALA A 357 6.42 1.94 3.13
N ALA A 358 5.16 1.55 2.93
CA ALA A 358 4.17 2.35 2.21
C ALA A 358 3.81 3.65 2.96
N ALA A 359 3.85 3.66 4.29
CA ALA A 359 3.63 4.87 5.08
C ALA A 359 4.83 5.83 5.04
N LEU A 360 6.05 5.30 4.99
CA LEU A 360 7.28 6.08 4.93
C LEU A 360 7.51 6.68 3.53
N ASP A 361 7.21 5.93 2.47
CA ASP A 361 7.29 6.40 1.09
C ASP A 361 5.96 6.15 0.34
N PRO A 362 4.96 7.04 0.54
CA PRO A 362 3.64 6.88 -0.04
C PRO A 362 3.61 7.07 -1.56
N ARG A 363 4.71 7.51 -2.19
CA ARG A 363 4.79 7.70 -3.65
C ARG A 363 5.16 6.42 -4.40
N ARG A 364 5.53 5.35 -3.68
CA ARG A 364 5.88 4.04 -4.23
C ARG A 364 4.65 3.19 -4.44
N ALA A 365 4.11 3.23 -5.65
CA ALA A 365 2.95 2.42 -6.04
C ALA A 365 3.21 0.91 -5.87
N ASP A 366 4.44 0.46 -6.09
CA ASP A 366 4.89 -0.92 -5.89
C ASP A 366 4.83 -1.33 -4.40
N TYR A 367 5.07 -0.41 -3.46
CA TYR A 367 4.97 -0.71 -2.02
C TYR A 367 3.51 -0.93 -1.62
N TRP A 368 2.62 -0.05 -2.08
CA TRP A 368 1.19 -0.20 -1.88
C TRP A 368 0.62 -1.45 -2.55
N GLN A 369 1.08 -1.76 -3.76
CA GLN A 369 0.71 -2.98 -4.48
C GLN A 369 1.12 -4.23 -3.68
N ALA A 370 2.38 -4.34 -3.28
CA ALA A 370 2.86 -5.49 -2.51
C ALA A 370 2.10 -5.64 -1.18
N LEU A 371 1.82 -4.53 -0.49
CA LEU A 371 0.99 -4.54 0.71
C LEU A 371 -0.42 -5.08 0.42
N ALA A 372 -1.05 -4.61 -0.66
CA ALA A 372 -2.39 -5.02 -1.04
C ALA A 372 -2.46 -6.51 -1.39
N GLU A 373 -1.48 -7.02 -2.12
CA GLU A 373 -1.37 -8.44 -2.50
C GLU A 373 -1.23 -9.33 -1.26
N VAL A 374 -0.32 -8.99 -0.32
CA VAL A 374 -0.16 -9.75 0.92
C VAL A 374 -1.42 -9.68 1.79
N GLN A 375 -2.12 -8.54 1.84
CA GLN A 375 -3.38 -8.40 2.54
C GLN A 375 -4.50 -9.24 1.92
N LEU A 376 -4.55 -9.36 0.59
CA LEU A 376 -5.48 -10.27 -0.09
C LEU A 376 -5.21 -11.73 0.28
N HIS A 377 -3.95 -12.15 0.26
CA HIS A 377 -3.56 -13.50 0.68
C HIS A 377 -3.88 -13.78 2.16
N ALA A 378 -3.87 -12.75 3.00
CA ALA A 378 -4.28 -12.84 4.40
C ALA A 378 -5.81 -12.78 4.62
N GLY A 379 -6.62 -12.62 3.57
CA GLY A 379 -8.08 -12.46 3.67
C GLY A 379 -8.53 -11.08 4.17
N GLU A 380 -7.62 -10.10 4.25
CA GLU A 380 -7.90 -8.73 4.68
C GLU A 380 -8.42 -7.85 3.52
N PHE A 381 -9.52 -8.26 2.87
CA PHE A 381 -10.04 -7.63 1.64
C PHE A 381 -10.27 -6.11 1.76
N GLY A 382 -10.79 -5.65 2.90
CA GLY A 382 -11.03 -4.22 3.14
C GLY A 382 -9.75 -3.40 3.25
N SER A 383 -8.69 -3.96 3.85
CA SER A 383 -7.37 -3.32 3.92
C SER A 383 -6.70 -3.32 2.55
N ALA A 384 -6.77 -4.44 1.83
CA ALA A 384 -6.26 -4.54 0.46
C ALA A 384 -6.90 -3.50 -0.47
N ALA A 385 -8.21 -3.28 -0.37
CA ALA A 385 -8.90 -2.26 -1.18
C ALA A 385 -8.39 -0.84 -0.94
N LYS A 386 -8.04 -0.52 0.32
CA LYS A 386 -7.41 0.76 0.66
C LYS A 386 -6.00 0.85 0.10
N ALA A 387 -5.21 -0.22 0.23
CA ALA A 387 -3.85 -0.27 -0.29
C ALA A 387 -3.81 -0.15 -1.83
N TRP A 388 -4.69 -0.84 -2.57
CA TRP A 388 -4.81 -0.67 -4.03
C TRP A 388 -5.24 0.75 -4.43
N ARG A 389 -6.10 1.40 -3.65
CA ARG A 389 -6.45 2.82 -3.89
C ARG A 389 -5.24 3.73 -3.72
N SER A 390 -4.41 3.49 -2.71
CA SER A 390 -3.15 4.23 -2.55
C SER A 390 -2.17 3.94 -3.68
N ALA A 391 -2.08 2.69 -4.16
CA ALA A 391 -1.27 2.33 -5.32
C ALA A 391 -1.73 3.06 -6.60
N GLU A 392 -3.05 3.16 -6.80
CA GLU A 392 -3.67 3.93 -7.90
C GLU A 392 -3.24 5.40 -7.86
N GLN A 393 -3.29 6.04 -6.68
CA GLN A 393 -2.85 7.44 -6.50
C GLN A 393 -1.35 7.62 -6.71
N ALA A 394 -0.54 6.67 -6.23
CA ALA A 394 0.92 6.70 -6.32
C ALA A 394 1.46 6.35 -7.72
N SER A 395 0.61 5.90 -8.64
CA SER A 395 1.00 5.46 -9.98
C SER A 395 1.59 6.59 -10.82
N THR A 396 2.66 6.27 -11.56
CA THR A 396 3.41 7.23 -12.41
C THR A 396 2.88 7.32 -13.83
N THR A 397 2.21 6.27 -14.31
CA THR A 397 1.65 6.20 -15.66
C THR A 397 0.15 5.88 -15.62
N ASP A 398 -0.56 6.28 -16.67
CA ASP A 398 -1.99 5.98 -16.80
C ASP A 398 -2.25 4.47 -16.89
N ASP A 399 -1.37 3.73 -17.55
CA ASP A 399 -1.46 2.28 -17.64
C ASP A 399 -1.28 1.61 -16.28
N GLN A 400 -0.31 2.06 -15.48
CA GLN A 400 -0.12 1.58 -14.13
C GLN A 400 -1.38 1.89 -13.29
N ARG A 401 -1.89 3.12 -13.36
CA ARG A 401 -3.09 3.54 -12.64
C ARG A 401 -4.31 2.68 -12.99
N LYS A 402 -4.55 2.44 -14.28
CA LYS A 402 -5.63 1.56 -14.76
C LYS A 402 -5.51 0.14 -14.24
N ARG A 403 -4.29 -0.42 -14.18
CA ARG A 403 -4.04 -1.74 -13.58
C ARG A 403 -4.38 -1.76 -12.09
N MET A 404 -3.93 -0.77 -11.32
CA MET A 404 -4.24 -0.67 -9.88
C MET A 404 -5.74 -0.50 -9.64
N GLN A 405 -6.41 0.31 -10.47
CA GLN A 405 -7.85 0.51 -10.42
C GLN A 405 -8.61 -0.79 -10.71
N ALA A 406 -8.21 -1.54 -11.74
CA ALA A 406 -8.80 -2.83 -12.06
C ALA A 406 -8.62 -3.85 -10.92
N ALA A 407 -7.40 -3.93 -10.34
CA ALA A 407 -7.11 -4.78 -9.19
C ALA A 407 -8.01 -4.43 -8.00
N ARG A 408 -8.20 -3.13 -7.72
CA ARG A 408 -9.10 -2.64 -6.66
C ARG A 408 -10.55 -3.06 -6.88
N LEU A 409 -11.05 -2.94 -8.11
CA LEU A 409 -12.44 -3.30 -8.45
C LEU A 409 -12.69 -4.81 -8.39
N ALA A 410 -11.65 -5.64 -8.62
CA ALA A 410 -11.76 -7.09 -8.56
C ALA A 410 -11.85 -7.66 -7.13
N ILE A 411 -11.57 -6.88 -6.09
CA ILE A 411 -11.49 -7.38 -4.69
C ILE A 411 -12.83 -7.92 -4.20
N GLU A 412 -13.94 -7.25 -4.53
CA GLU A 412 -15.25 -7.69 -4.05
C GLU A 412 -15.64 -9.05 -4.63
N ALA A 413 -15.33 -9.29 -5.92
CA ALA A 413 -15.49 -10.61 -6.53
C ALA A 413 -14.60 -11.66 -5.84
N GLN A 414 -13.32 -11.35 -5.61
CA GLN A 414 -12.39 -12.24 -4.90
C GLN A 414 -12.85 -12.57 -3.48
N ARG A 415 -13.42 -11.60 -2.75
CA ARG A 415 -13.99 -11.80 -1.42
C ARG A 415 -15.15 -12.81 -1.46
N LEU A 416 -16.09 -12.62 -2.39
CA LEU A 416 -17.23 -13.50 -2.55
C LEU A 416 -16.81 -14.92 -2.94
N ASP A 417 -15.84 -15.04 -3.85
CA ASP A 417 -15.29 -16.34 -4.27
C ASP A 417 -14.59 -17.06 -3.12
N TRP A 418 -13.82 -16.33 -2.31
CA TRP A 418 -13.17 -16.87 -1.11
C TRP A 418 -14.19 -17.36 -0.09
N GLU A 419 -15.23 -16.58 0.19
CA GLU A 419 -16.30 -16.97 1.11
C GLU A 419 -17.07 -18.20 0.64
N ALA A 420 -17.32 -18.31 -0.68
CA ALA A 420 -17.97 -19.47 -1.27
C ALA A 420 -17.08 -20.72 -1.20
N ALA A 421 -15.79 -20.60 -1.52
CA ALA A 421 -14.83 -21.68 -1.44
C ALA A 421 -14.66 -22.17 0.00
N GLU A 422 -14.60 -21.26 0.98
CA GLU A 422 -14.46 -21.61 2.39
C GLU A 422 -15.71 -22.32 2.92
N LYS A 423 -16.90 -21.85 2.56
CA LYS A 423 -18.17 -22.56 2.88
C LYS A 423 -18.19 -23.97 2.31
N LYS A 424 -17.72 -24.14 1.07
CA LYS A 424 -17.63 -25.45 0.42
C LYS A 424 -16.64 -26.36 1.15
N ARG A 425 -15.45 -25.86 1.49
CA ARG A 425 -14.41 -26.61 2.22
C ARG A 425 -14.93 -27.13 3.55
N VAL A 426 -15.61 -26.27 4.33
CA VAL A 426 -16.21 -26.64 5.62
C VAL A 426 -17.32 -27.68 5.45
N ALA A 427 -18.16 -27.56 4.42
CA ALA A 427 -19.22 -28.54 4.14
C ALA A 427 -18.65 -29.92 3.80
N GLU A 428 -17.64 -29.97 2.93
CA GLU A 428 -16.97 -31.22 2.55
C GLU A 428 -16.22 -31.86 3.72
N GLU A 429 -15.60 -31.06 4.60
CA GLU A 429 -14.94 -31.54 5.82
C GLU A 429 -15.94 -32.19 6.78
N LYS A 430 -17.08 -31.54 7.02
CA LYS A 430 -18.18 -32.10 7.80
C LYS A 430 -18.74 -33.37 7.20
N GLU A 431 -18.91 -33.43 5.88
CA GLU A 431 -19.39 -34.64 5.20
C GLU A 431 -18.41 -35.81 5.36
N ARG A 432 -17.10 -35.55 5.24
CA ARG A 432 -16.06 -36.56 5.49
C ARG A 432 -16.10 -37.06 6.93
N GLU A 433 -16.26 -36.17 7.90
CA GLU A 433 -16.37 -36.52 9.31
C GLU A 433 -17.62 -37.37 9.59
N ILE A 434 -18.78 -36.97 9.06
CA ILE A 434 -20.03 -37.74 9.18
C ILE A 434 -19.86 -39.13 8.56
N ARG A 435 -19.24 -39.24 7.38
CA ARG A 435 -18.98 -40.55 6.74
C ARG A 435 -18.08 -41.41 7.62
N LYS A 436 -17.00 -40.85 8.15
CA LYS A 436 -16.10 -41.55 9.07
C LYS A 436 -16.83 -42.09 10.31
N LEU A 437 -17.65 -41.25 10.96
CA LEU A 437 -18.44 -41.65 12.13
C LEU A 437 -19.46 -42.75 11.79
N LYS A 438 -20.10 -42.67 10.61
CA LYS A 438 -21.00 -43.73 10.14
C LYS A 438 -20.27 -45.05 9.93
N ASP A 439 -19.11 -45.02 9.27
CA ASP A 439 -18.32 -46.22 8.99
C ASP A 439 -17.79 -46.86 10.29
N GLU A 440 -17.36 -46.04 11.26
CA GLU A 440 -16.96 -46.48 12.61
C GLU A 440 -18.14 -47.13 13.35
N ALA A 441 -19.31 -46.48 13.37
CA ALA A 441 -20.51 -47.04 14.00
C ALA A 441 -20.95 -48.37 13.36
N ILE A 442 -20.92 -48.48 12.02
CA ILE A 442 -21.24 -49.72 11.31
C ILE A 442 -20.22 -50.81 11.67
N SER A 443 -18.92 -50.48 11.74
CA SER A 443 -17.87 -51.42 12.12
C SER A 443 -18.04 -51.92 13.56
N GLU A 444 -18.38 -51.03 14.49
CA GLU A 444 -18.64 -51.38 15.90
C GLU A 444 -19.85 -52.31 16.01
N ILE A 445 -20.96 -52.00 15.32
CA ILE A 445 -22.14 -52.87 15.27
C ILE A 445 -21.74 -54.26 14.76
N ARG A 446 -21.01 -54.35 13.65
CA ARG A 446 -20.55 -55.64 13.10
C ARG A 446 -19.64 -56.40 14.07
N ALA A 447 -18.78 -55.71 14.80
CA ALA A 447 -17.92 -56.33 15.81
C ALA A 447 -18.73 -56.88 17.00
N LEU A 448 -19.73 -56.13 17.46
CA LEU A 448 -20.67 -56.56 18.50
C LEU A 448 -21.51 -57.76 18.04
N GLU A 449 -22.03 -57.73 16.81
CA GLU A 449 -22.74 -58.86 16.19
C GLU A 449 -21.87 -60.10 16.10
N ALA A 450 -20.62 -59.96 15.62
CA ALA A 450 -19.69 -61.08 15.53
C ALA A 450 -19.39 -61.68 16.91
N LYS A 451 -19.20 -60.84 17.94
CA LYS A 451 -19.01 -61.26 19.34
C LYS A 451 -20.25 -61.96 19.90
N ALA A 452 -21.46 -61.44 19.63
CA ALA A 452 -22.72 -62.05 20.07
C ALA A 452 -23.01 -63.41 19.39
N ASN A 453 -22.44 -63.64 18.21
CA ASN A 453 -22.58 -64.87 17.44
C ASN A 453 -21.44 -65.89 17.68
N GLN A 454 -20.40 -65.56 18.43
CA GLN A 454 -19.35 -66.51 18.82
C GLN A 454 -19.93 -67.59 19.74
N GLY A 455 -19.76 -68.86 19.37
CA GLY A 455 -20.26 -70.02 20.11
C GLY A 455 -21.69 -70.46 19.77
N LYS A 456 -22.42 -69.73 18.90
CA LYS A 456 -23.77 -70.13 18.44
C LYS A 456 -23.69 -70.97 17.16
N SER A 457 -24.41 -72.10 17.14
CA SER A 457 -24.51 -72.97 15.96
C SER A 457 -25.30 -72.27 14.83
N PRO A 458 -25.13 -72.62 13.53
CA PRO A 458 -25.78 -71.90 12.43
C PRO A 458 -27.30 -71.76 12.53
N GLY A 459 -27.99 -72.67 13.22
CA GLY A 459 -29.43 -72.60 13.50
C GLY A 459 -29.84 -71.78 14.74
N GLU A 460 -28.87 -71.28 15.51
CA GLU A 460 -29.06 -70.42 16.70
C GLU A 460 -28.67 -68.96 16.43
N ARG A 461 -27.97 -68.70 15.32
CA ARG A 461 -27.67 -67.35 14.83
C ARG A 461 -28.99 -66.73 14.34
N GLY A 462 -29.44 -65.69 15.04
CA GLY A 462 -30.65 -64.95 14.67
C GLY A 462 -31.98 -65.51 15.17
N ARG A 463 -32.00 -66.37 16.20
CA ARG A 463 -33.28 -66.82 16.81
C ARG A 463 -34.09 -65.69 17.47
N ASP A 464 -33.42 -64.60 17.85
CA ASP A 464 -34.06 -63.36 18.34
C ASP A 464 -33.80 -62.19 17.38
N VAL A 465 -33.86 -62.42 16.06
CA VAL A 465 -34.08 -61.30 15.12
C VAL A 465 -35.52 -60.86 15.34
N VAL A 466 -35.70 -59.85 16.19
CA VAL A 466 -36.98 -59.13 16.23
C VAL A 466 -37.07 -58.40 14.91
N GLU A 467 -38.04 -58.79 14.09
CA GLU A 467 -38.36 -58.11 12.85
C GLU A 467 -38.56 -56.62 13.18
N TRP A 468 -37.72 -55.77 12.60
CA TRP A 468 -37.86 -54.33 12.74
C TRP A 468 -39.25 -53.95 12.19
N TRP A 469 -40.11 -53.47 13.09
CA TRP A 469 -41.53 -53.26 12.86
C TRP A 469 -41.77 -52.08 11.92
N ASP A 470 -42.07 -52.36 10.65
CA ASP A 470 -42.92 -51.49 9.82
C ASP A 470 -44.37 -51.88 10.15
N GLY A 471 -45.17 -50.91 10.58
CA GLY A 471 -46.51 -51.10 11.15
C GLY A 471 -47.50 -51.99 10.36
N PRO A 472 -48.65 -52.34 10.96
CA PRO A 472 -49.54 -53.38 10.45
C PRO A 472 -50.01 -53.12 9.00
N LYS A 473 -49.69 -54.03 8.07
CA LYS A 473 -50.23 -54.05 6.71
C LYS A 473 -51.75 -54.10 6.77
N VAL A 474 -52.39 -53.03 6.35
CA VAL A 474 -53.83 -52.91 6.30
C VAL A 474 -54.35 -53.65 5.05
N PRO A 475 -55.14 -54.73 5.18
CA PRO A 475 -55.34 -55.68 4.08
C PRO A 475 -56.42 -55.26 3.06
N ALA A 476 -57.15 -54.16 3.30
CA ALA A 476 -58.19 -53.68 2.38
C ALA A 476 -58.16 -52.16 2.25
N SER A 477 -58.52 -51.66 1.07
CA SER A 477 -58.62 -50.23 0.79
C SER A 477 -59.92 -49.89 0.05
N ALA A 478 -60.47 -48.72 0.35
CA ALA A 478 -61.64 -48.16 -0.32
C ALA A 478 -61.25 -46.80 -0.94
N ARG A 479 -61.43 -46.67 -2.26
CA ARG A 479 -61.15 -45.45 -3.00
C ARG A 479 -62.44 -44.84 -3.52
N GLY A 480 -62.68 -43.57 -3.20
CA GLY A 480 -63.92 -42.90 -3.56
C GLY A 480 -64.01 -41.49 -2.99
N ASN A 481 -65.23 -40.95 -2.94
CA ASN A 481 -65.48 -39.65 -2.35
C ASN A 481 -66.03 -39.80 -0.93
N LEU A 482 -65.42 -39.15 0.05
CA LEU A 482 -65.99 -39.00 1.38
C LEU A 482 -67.16 -38.01 1.31
N THR A 483 -68.38 -38.50 1.52
CA THR A 483 -69.62 -37.70 1.37
C THR A 483 -70.34 -37.45 2.68
N GLN A 484 -70.09 -38.27 3.71
CA GLN A 484 -70.73 -38.10 5.03
C GLN A 484 -69.87 -38.70 6.16
N VAL A 485 -69.91 -38.05 7.32
CA VAL A 485 -69.31 -38.53 8.57
C VAL A 485 -70.39 -38.55 9.65
N ASP A 486 -70.78 -39.75 10.09
CA ASP A 486 -71.75 -39.92 11.17
C ASP A 486 -71.04 -39.98 12.52
N CYS A 487 -71.31 -39.03 13.40
CA CYS A 487 -70.73 -39.00 14.74
C CYS A 487 -71.61 -39.77 15.72
N ILE A 488 -71.10 -40.89 16.22
CA ILE A 488 -71.80 -41.82 17.09
C ILE A 488 -71.04 -41.89 18.42
N ALA A 489 -71.45 -41.05 19.37
CA ALA A 489 -70.79 -40.87 20.65
C ALA A 489 -69.28 -40.55 20.51
N ARG A 490 -68.38 -41.47 20.88
CA ARG A 490 -66.91 -41.29 20.80
C ARG A 490 -66.29 -41.91 19.55
N GLN A 491 -67.09 -42.34 18.59
CA GLN A 491 -66.67 -42.99 17.35
C GLN A 491 -67.31 -42.30 16.15
N PHE A 492 -66.70 -42.45 14.97
CA PHE A 492 -67.24 -41.90 13.73
C PHE A 492 -67.44 -43.01 12.71
N ARG A 493 -68.44 -42.86 11.85
CA ARG A 493 -68.64 -43.72 10.69
C ARG A 493 -68.49 -42.88 9.42
N LEU A 494 -67.52 -43.24 8.59
CA LEU A 494 -67.27 -42.62 7.30
C LEU A 494 -68.13 -43.28 6.24
N VAL A 495 -68.73 -42.49 5.36
CA VAL A 495 -69.43 -42.97 4.17
C VAL A 495 -68.64 -42.53 2.95
N ILE A 496 -68.09 -43.52 2.24
CA ILE A 496 -67.26 -43.32 1.05
C ILE A 496 -68.05 -43.84 -0.13
N GLU A 497 -68.35 -42.97 -1.08
CA GLU A 497 -68.98 -43.34 -2.34
C GLU A 497 -67.89 -43.82 -3.31
N THR A 498 -67.85 -45.14 -3.56
CA THR A 498 -66.89 -45.74 -4.48
C THR A 498 -67.34 -45.58 -5.93
N SER A 499 -66.41 -45.74 -6.87
CA SER A 499 -66.65 -45.50 -8.31
C SER A 499 -67.72 -46.41 -8.95
N ASP A 500 -68.06 -47.52 -8.29
CA ASP A 500 -69.16 -48.44 -8.66
C ASP A 500 -70.53 -47.99 -8.13
N GLY A 501 -70.63 -46.79 -7.55
CA GLY A 501 -71.87 -46.18 -7.08
C GLY A 501 -72.42 -46.78 -5.78
N LYS A 502 -71.67 -47.65 -5.11
CA LYS A 502 -72.07 -48.27 -3.84
C LYS A 502 -71.38 -47.56 -2.66
N PRO A 503 -72.12 -47.16 -1.61
CA PRO A 503 -71.49 -46.54 -0.45
C PRO A 503 -70.81 -47.60 0.43
N VAL A 504 -69.50 -47.45 0.65
CA VAL A 504 -68.73 -48.20 1.65
C VAL A 504 -68.74 -47.43 2.96
N ARG A 505 -69.18 -48.08 4.05
CA ARG A 505 -69.21 -47.48 5.38
C ARG A 505 -68.10 -48.05 6.25
N LEU A 506 -67.26 -47.20 6.84
CA LEU A 506 -66.11 -47.63 7.66
C LEU A 506 -66.14 -46.96 9.04
N ALA A 507 -65.75 -47.68 10.08
CA ALA A 507 -65.76 -47.20 11.46
C ALA A 507 -64.39 -46.63 11.85
N VAL A 508 -64.39 -45.47 12.49
CA VAL A 508 -63.25 -44.87 13.19
C VAL A 508 -63.55 -45.01 14.69
N ARG A 509 -63.04 -46.09 15.29
CA ARG A 509 -63.29 -46.40 16.71
C ARG A 509 -62.42 -45.58 17.67
N GLU A 510 -61.20 -45.30 17.25
CA GLU A 510 -60.22 -44.54 18.02
C GLU A 510 -59.63 -43.42 17.15
N PRO A 511 -60.27 -42.23 17.10
CA PRO A 511 -59.84 -41.13 16.23
C PRO A 511 -58.40 -40.67 16.46
N ALA A 512 -57.89 -40.84 17.69
CA ALA A 512 -56.51 -40.50 18.03
C ALA A 512 -55.46 -41.48 17.46
N LYS A 513 -55.88 -42.66 16.96
CA LYS A 513 -54.99 -43.70 16.43
C LYS A 513 -55.00 -43.81 14.91
N ILE A 514 -55.83 -43.03 14.21
CA ILE A 514 -55.83 -43.02 12.76
C ILE A 514 -54.80 -42.03 12.22
N THR A 515 -54.08 -42.43 11.18
CA THR A 515 -53.17 -41.52 10.47
C THR A 515 -53.91 -40.86 9.31
N ILE A 516 -53.89 -39.52 9.25
CA ILE A 516 -54.45 -38.74 8.15
C ILE A 516 -53.28 -38.16 7.33
N ILE A 517 -53.27 -38.44 6.03
CA ILE A 517 -52.19 -38.09 5.10
C ILE A 517 -52.79 -37.29 3.92
N GLY A 518 -52.06 -36.35 3.32
CA GLY A 518 -52.49 -35.55 2.17
C GLY A 518 -52.64 -34.04 2.47
N GLY A 519 -52.62 -33.20 1.43
CA GLY A 519 -52.70 -31.74 1.56
C GLY A 519 -54.14 -31.20 1.56
N GLY A 520 -54.41 -30.14 2.34
CA GLY A 520 -55.72 -29.48 2.43
C GLY A 520 -56.31 -29.48 3.85
N GLU A 521 -57.59 -29.08 3.99
CA GLU A 521 -58.29 -29.06 5.29
C GLU A 521 -58.51 -30.51 5.80
N GLN A 522 -57.78 -30.94 6.83
CA GLN A 522 -57.82 -32.34 7.32
C GLN A 522 -58.89 -32.59 8.41
N THR A 523 -59.77 -31.63 8.65
CA THR A 523 -60.83 -31.74 9.66
C THR A 523 -61.98 -32.61 9.15
N LEU A 524 -62.43 -33.54 10.00
CA LEU A 524 -63.61 -34.36 9.76
C LEU A 524 -64.77 -33.77 10.59
N GLY A 525 -65.60 -32.92 9.98
CA GLY A 525 -66.80 -32.41 10.64
C GLY A 525 -67.90 -33.46 10.69
N CYS A 526 -68.78 -33.42 11.69
CA CYS A 526 -69.96 -34.27 11.72
C CYS A 526 -70.99 -33.86 10.66
N GLY A 527 -71.64 -34.84 10.03
CA GLY A 527 -72.69 -34.63 9.03
C GLY A 527 -72.18 -34.74 7.59
N ARG A 528 -72.99 -34.24 6.65
CA ARG A 528 -72.67 -34.27 5.21
C ARG A 528 -71.41 -33.46 4.93
N GLN A 529 -70.45 -34.10 4.27
CA GLN A 529 -69.21 -33.47 3.85
C GLN A 529 -69.34 -32.98 2.40
N LYS A 530 -68.58 -31.94 2.05
CA LYS A 530 -68.31 -31.66 0.63
C LYS A 530 -67.57 -32.88 0.06
N PRO A 531 -68.00 -33.47 -1.08
CA PRO A 531 -67.35 -34.65 -1.64
C PRO A 531 -65.86 -34.42 -1.86
N ARG A 532 -65.02 -35.24 -1.23
CA ARG A 532 -63.56 -35.17 -1.32
C ARG A 532 -62.98 -36.53 -1.65
N ALA A 533 -62.07 -36.57 -2.60
CA ALA A 533 -61.41 -37.80 -3.01
C ALA A 533 -60.54 -38.32 -1.86
N VAL A 534 -60.76 -39.58 -1.47
CA VAL A 534 -60.03 -40.26 -0.41
C VAL A 534 -59.64 -41.68 -0.83
N LEU A 535 -58.49 -42.11 -0.32
CA LEU A 535 -58.12 -43.52 -0.23
C LEU A 535 -58.09 -43.89 1.26
N VAL A 536 -58.94 -44.82 1.67
CA VAL A 536 -59.03 -45.25 3.06
C VAL A 536 -58.58 -46.70 3.18
N GLU A 537 -57.52 -46.92 3.94
CA GLU A 537 -57.05 -48.26 4.31
C GLU A 537 -57.74 -48.68 5.60
N TYR A 538 -58.28 -49.90 5.63
CA TYR A 538 -59.07 -50.39 6.76
C TYR A 538 -58.89 -51.89 7.02
N PHE A 539 -59.07 -52.30 8.27
CA PHE A 539 -59.12 -53.70 8.67
C PHE A 539 -60.54 -54.24 8.47
N PRO A 540 -60.76 -55.27 7.63
CA PRO A 540 -62.08 -55.87 7.40
C PRO A 540 -62.63 -56.50 8.68
N LYS A 541 -63.48 -55.75 9.38
CA LYS A 541 -64.16 -56.14 10.61
C LYS A 541 -65.60 -55.64 10.55
N PRO A 542 -66.48 -56.33 9.79
CA PRO A 542 -67.85 -55.89 9.64
C PRO A 542 -68.56 -55.77 10.99
N ASP A 543 -69.21 -54.64 11.24
CA ASP A 543 -69.94 -54.39 12.48
C ASP A 543 -71.41 -54.16 12.15
N ALA A 544 -72.26 -55.14 12.46
CA ALA A 544 -73.69 -55.07 12.16
C ALA A 544 -74.42 -53.96 12.94
N LYS A 545 -73.91 -53.55 14.12
CA LYS A 545 -74.51 -52.47 14.92
C LYS A 545 -74.19 -51.10 14.33
N LEU A 546 -72.96 -50.93 13.81
CA LEU A 546 -72.53 -49.69 13.17
C LEU A 546 -72.82 -49.68 11.65
N GLY A 547 -73.18 -50.81 11.06
CA GLY A 547 -73.40 -50.95 9.62
C GLY A 547 -72.15 -50.68 8.79
N THR A 548 -70.97 -51.07 9.29
CA THR A 548 -69.66 -50.80 8.66
C THR A 548 -69.00 -52.08 8.15
N ALA A 549 -68.18 -51.96 7.11
CA ALA A 549 -67.41 -53.05 6.50
C ALA A 549 -66.07 -53.31 7.22
N GLY A 550 -65.59 -52.37 8.03
CA GLY A 550 -64.35 -52.51 8.79
C GLY A 550 -63.92 -51.26 9.53
N ASP A 551 -62.76 -51.35 10.17
CA ASP A 551 -62.18 -50.32 11.02
C ASP A 551 -61.05 -49.58 10.29
N VAL A 552 -61.14 -48.26 10.20
CA VAL A 552 -60.17 -47.41 9.48
C VAL A 552 -58.81 -47.43 10.18
N ALA A 553 -57.75 -47.59 9.39
CA ALA A 553 -56.36 -47.44 9.82
C ALA A 553 -55.76 -46.11 9.35
N THR A 554 -55.91 -45.82 8.05
CA THR A 554 -55.31 -44.64 7.41
C THR A 554 -56.31 -43.97 6.48
N ILE A 555 -56.35 -42.64 6.47
CA ILE A 555 -57.12 -41.84 5.52
C ILE A 555 -56.14 -40.98 4.73
N GLU A 556 -56.09 -41.18 3.42
CA GLU A 556 -55.32 -40.33 2.52
C GLU A 556 -56.27 -39.45 1.71
N PHE A 557 -56.20 -38.13 1.90
CA PHE A 557 -56.91 -37.16 1.06
C PHE A 557 -56.12 -36.92 -0.24
N LYS A 558 -56.79 -37.06 -1.38
CA LYS A 558 -56.20 -36.88 -2.71
C LYS A 558 -56.40 -35.48 -3.27
#